data_AF-A0A951MUW9-F1
#
_entry.id   AF-A0A951MUW9-F1
#
_cell.length_a   1.000
_cell.length_b   1.000
_cell.length_c   1.000
_cell.angle_alpha   90.00
_cell.angle_beta   90.00
_cell.angle_gamma   90.00
#
_symmetry.space_group_name_H-M   'P 1'
#
loop_
_entity.id
_entity.type
_entity.pdbx_description
1 polymer ?
#
loop_
_entity_poly.entity_id
_entity_poly.type
_entity_poly.pdbx_seq_one_letter_code
_entity_poly.pdbx_strand_id
1 'polypeptide(L)'
;DLAAPAPGVGYLVAPGDAASAPMVRFLERGGRARVLGKASTFGGRSWPAGTWFIPARGNDTVQARVTAAGLGGLVRSVASGMAEAGIDLGSENVARVELPRLGVVAGEGVSPTSFGAHWFFLEQQLGMPFDALLASDLASLDLSEYDVIVLPDASSRALRGADEALKAWVQGGGRLIAVAGGAEAVAGMAEVKVREGARADSAANERARFLAGREERQRREWRQEVPGAILPLRLDPAHPLAFGAGMDGRPGETFALHAGTTVFEPAAGVETVAYFPERLTRISGVISPENVRRLEQGSWLVTKRLGRGSVVLFADDPLFRLFWRSTHPLYVNAILLGP
;
A
#
# COMPACT_ATOMS: atom_id res chain seq x y z
N ASP A 1 -23.46 5.06 -17.22
CA ASP A 1 -23.76 5.17 -15.78
C ASP A 1 -25.07 4.51 -15.42
N LEU A 2 -25.01 3.54 -14.50
CA LEU A 2 -26.19 2.99 -13.85
C LEU A 2 -26.57 3.95 -12.72
N ALA A 3 -27.84 4.35 -12.64
CA ALA A 3 -28.33 5.17 -11.55
C ALA A 3 -28.26 4.40 -10.22
N ALA A 4 -27.79 5.04 -9.15
CA ALA A 4 -27.85 4.46 -7.82
C ALA A 4 -29.32 4.24 -7.39
N PRO A 5 -29.65 3.19 -6.62
CA PRO A 5 -30.99 2.98 -6.09
C PRO A 5 -31.32 4.02 -5.01
N ALA A 6 -32.60 4.13 -4.60
CA ALA A 6 -32.98 5.02 -3.51
C ALA A 6 -32.26 4.65 -2.19
N PRO A 7 -31.76 5.63 -1.42
CA PRO A 7 -31.06 5.35 -0.16
C PRO A 7 -32.05 4.98 0.94
N GLY A 8 -31.72 3.95 1.73
CA GLY A 8 -32.31 3.74 3.05
C GLY A 8 -31.61 4.65 4.07
N VAL A 9 -30.90 4.06 5.03
CA VAL A 9 -29.99 4.83 5.92
C VAL A 9 -28.68 5.23 5.22
N GLY A 10 -28.38 4.61 4.08
CA GLY A 10 -27.20 4.90 3.26
C GLY A 10 -26.91 3.79 2.25
N TYR A 11 -25.64 3.71 1.83
CA TYR A 11 -25.15 2.68 0.91
C TYR A 11 -23.93 1.95 1.47
N LEU A 12 -23.81 0.67 1.13
CA LEU A 12 -22.60 -0.13 1.31
C LEU A 12 -21.91 -0.35 -0.04
N VAL A 13 -20.58 -0.26 -0.05
CA VAL A 13 -19.72 -0.56 -1.20
C VAL A 13 -18.63 -1.52 -0.74
N ALA A 14 -18.50 -2.66 -1.43
CA ALA A 14 -17.46 -3.63 -1.12
C ALA A 14 -16.06 -3.01 -1.32
N PRO A 15 -15.07 -3.35 -0.50
CA PRO A 15 -13.71 -2.86 -0.68
C PRO A 15 -13.07 -3.46 -1.94
N GLY A 16 -11.96 -2.87 -2.38
CA GLY A 16 -11.14 -3.38 -3.49
C GLY A 16 -10.90 -2.35 -4.60
N ASP A 17 -10.18 -2.80 -5.62
CA ASP A 17 -9.64 -1.92 -6.67
C ASP A 17 -10.75 -1.21 -7.47
N ALA A 18 -11.84 -1.92 -7.81
CA ALA A 18 -12.97 -1.34 -8.55
C ALA A 18 -13.68 -0.19 -7.82
N ALA A 19 -13.67 -0.20 -6.48
CA ALA A 19 -14.31 0.84 -5.67
C ALA A 19 -13.38 2.04 -5.41
N SER A 20 -12.06 1.87 -5.52
CA SER A 20 -11.07 2.83 -5.07
C SER A 20 -11.22 4.20 -5.75
N ALA A 21 -11.16 4.25 -7.09
CA ALA A 21 -11.29 5.51 -7.83
C ALA A 21 -12.67 6.19 -7.67
N PRO A 22 -13.82 5.49 -7.81
CA PRO A 22 -15.12 6.08 -7.53
C PRO A 22 -15.28 6.62 -6.10
N MET A 23 -14.71 5.94 -5.10
CA MET A 23 -14.74 6.41 -3.71
C MET A 23 -13.90 7.66 -3.49
N VAL A 24 -12.68 7.71 -4.06
CA VAL A 24 -11.84 8.92 -4.01
C VAL A 24 -12.57 10.11 -4.63
N ARG A 25 -13.15 9.97 -5.83
CA ARG A 25 -13.97 11.03 -6.46
C ARG A 25 -15.18 11.44 -5.62
N PHE A 26 -15.81 10.49 -4.93
CA PHE A 26 -16.93 10.80 -4.04
C PHE A 26 -16.47 11.69 -2.86
N LEU A 27 -15.34 11.35 -2.24
CA LEU A 27 -14.75 12.11 -1.14
C LEU A 27 -14.26 13.49 -1.58
N GLU A 28 -13.59 13.58 -2.73
CA GLU A 28 -13.06 14.82 -3.33
C GLU A 28 -14.18 15.85 -3.57
N ARG A 29 -15.38 15.38 -3.94
CA ARG A 29 -16.57 16.22 -4.11
C ARG A 29 -17.30 16.54 -2.81
N GLY A 30 -16.65 16.36 -1.67
CA GLY A 30 -17.17 16.63 -0.32
C GLY A 30 -18.12 15.56 0.21
N GLY A 31 -18.16 14.38 -0.41
CA GLY A 31 -18.88 13.23 0.10
C GLY A 31 -18.27 12.72 1.41
N ARG A 32 -19.11 12.26 2.33
CA ARG A 32 -18.67 11.68 3.60
C ARG A 32 -18.87 10.18 3.57
N ALA A 33 -17.81 9.43 3.81
CA ALA A 33 -17.87 7.99 3.91
C ALA A 33 -17.16 7.51 5.19
N ARG A 34 -17.44 6.27 5.55
CA ARG A 34 -16.79 5.54 6.63
C ARG A 34 -16.35 4.17 6.14
N VAL A 35 -15.46 3.52 6.86
CA VAL A 35 -15.01 2.16 6.58
C VAL A 35 -15.26 1.28 7.78
N LEU A 36 -15.84 0.10 7.54
CA LEU A 36 -16.07 -0.92 8.56
C LEU A 36 -14.76 -1.62 8.89
N GLY A 37 -14.33 -1.58 10.15
CA GLY A 37 -13.14 -2.29 10.63
C GLY A 37 -13.35 -3.80 10.83
N LYS A 38 -14.61 -4.28 10.83
CA LYS A 38 -14.96 -5.70 10.98
C LYS A 38 -16.05 -6.09 9.99
N ALA A 39 -16.10 -7.37 9.65
CA ALA A 39 -17.16 -7.91 8.80
C ALA A 39 -18.54 -7.77 9.47
N SER A 40 -19.59 -7.57 8.68
CA SER A 40 -20.97 -7.40 9.16
C SER A 40 -22.00 -7.88 8.13
N THR A 41 -23.19 -8.26 8.59
CA THR A 41 -24.27 -8.74 7.74
C THR A 41 -25.41 -7.72 7.69
N PHE A 42 -25.81 -7.34 6.48
CA PHE A 42 -26.94 -6.44 6.22
C PHE A 42 -27.78 -6.97 5.05
N GLY A 43 -29.09 -7.11 5.26
CA GLY A 43 -30.01 -7.58 4.22
C GLY A 43 -29.69 -9.01 3.77
N GLY A 44 -29.33 -9.89 4.71
CA GLY A 44 -28.93 -11.27 4.45
C GLY A 44 -27.59 -11.45 3.71
N ARG A 45 -26.83 -10.37 3.45
CA ARG A 45 -25.52 -10.42 2.80
C ARG A 45 -24.39 -10.07 3.77
N SER A 46 -23.34 -10.89 3.77
CA SER A 46 -22.10 -10.60 4.49
C SER A 46 -21.24 -9.58 3.73
N TRP A 47 -20.71 -8.61 4.47
CA TRP A 47 -19.83 -7.55 4.03
C TRP A 47 -18.50 -7.66 4.77
N PRO A 48 -17.35 -7.77 4.07
CA PRO A 48 -16.06 -7.93 4.73
C PRO A 48 -15.62 -6.63 5.44
N ALA A 49 -14.60 -6.74 6.31
CA ALA A 49 -13.85 -5.58 6.78
C ALA A 49 -13.28 -4.80 5.58
N GLY A 50 -13.26 -3.47 5.69
CA GLY A 50 -12.98 -2.57 4.58
C GLY A 50 -14.19 -2.06 3.83
N THR A 51 -15.38 -2.63 4.05
CA THR A 51 -16.60 -2.16 3.38
C THR A 51 -16.82 -0.68 3.67
N TRP A 52 -17.02 0.09 2.60
CA TRP A 52 -17.35 1.50 2.69
C TRP A 52 -18.83 1.66 3.03
N PHE A 53 -19.12 2.51 4.00
CA PHE A 53 -20.45 2.98 4.32
C PHE A 53 -20.57 4.45 3.95
N ILE A 54 -21.52 4.75 3.06
CA ILE A 54 -21.89 6.10 2.67
C ILE A 54 -23.23 6.43 3.34
N PRO A 55 -23.26 7.16 4.47
CA PRO A 55 -24.50 7.51 5.14
C PRO A 55 -25.34 8.44 4.28
N ALA A 56 -26.66 8.25 4.25
CA ALA A 56 -27.57 9.21 3.64
C ALA A 56 -27.59 10.52 4.44
N ARG A 57 -27.57 10.42 5.76
CA ARG A 57 -27.47 11.59 6.65
C ARG A 57 -26.09 12.23 6.54
N GLY A 58 -26.07 13.53 6.28
CA GLY A 58 -24.83 14.31 6.13
C GLY A 58 -24.23 14.26 4.73
N ASN A 59 -24.90 13.61 3.77
CA ASN A 59 -24.64 13.69 2.35
C ASN A 59 -25.91 14.17 1.64
N ASP A 60 -26.03 15.47 1.39
CA ASP A 60 -27.16 16.01 0.63
C ASP A 60 -27.17 15.41 -0.78
N THR A 61 -28.37 15.08 -1.28
CA THR A 61 -28.56 14.44 -2.59
C THR A 61 -27.66 13.22 -2.82
N VAL A 62 -27.44 12.40 -1.78
CA VAL A 62 -26.50 11.26 -1.78
C VAL A 62 -26.62 10.34 -3.01
N GLN A 63 -27.83 10.05 -3.47
CA GLN A 63 -28.06 9.20 -4.65
C GLN A 63 -27.46 9.80 -5.93
N ALA A 64 -27.61 11.11 -6.11
CA ALA A 64 -27.04 11.83 -7.25
C ALA A 64 -25.50 11.90 -7.13
N ARG A 65 -24.97 12.18 -5.94
CA ARG A 65 -23.51 12.22 -5.69
C ARG A 65 -22.84 10.87 -5.96
N VAL A 66 -23.43 9.79 -5.45
CA VAL A 66 -22.97 8.41 -5.68
C VAL A 66 -23.00 8.09 -7.18
N THR A 67 -24.09 8.43 -7.87
CA THR A 67 -24.20 8.20 -9.32
C THR A 67 -23.11 8.99 -10.08
N ALA A 68 -22.95 10.28 -9.79
CA ALA A 68 -21.96 11.14 -10.44
C ALA A 68 -20.51 10.74 -10.15
N ALA A 69 -20.24 10.06 -9.03
CA ALA A 69 -18.93 9.50 -8.72
C ALA A 69 -18.63 8.19 -9.48
N GLY A 70 -19.64 7.61 -10.15
CA GLY A 70 -19.55 6.31 -10.83
C GLY A 70 -19.79 5.11 -9.91
N LEU A 71 -20.37 5.34 -8.72
CA LEU A 71 -20.62 4.29 -7.73
C LEU A 71 -21.97 3.57 -7.93
N GLY A 72 -22.82 4.02 -8.85
CA GLY A 72 -24.20 3.54 -8.96
C GLY A 72 -24.37 2.03 -9.14
N GLY A 73 -23.48 1.37 -9.90
CA GLY A 73 -23.46 -0.10 -10.02
C GLY A 73 -22.82 -0.85 -8.84
N LEU A 74 -22.03 -0.14 -8.04
CA LEU A 74 -21.23 -0.69 -6.93
C LEU A 74 -21.95 -0.61 -5.58
N VAL A 75 -22.83 0.38 -5.41
CA VAL A 75 -23.58 0.56 -4.16
C VAL A 75 -24.67 -0.48 -3.97
N ARG A 76 -24.94 -0.79 -2.70
CA ARG A 76 -26.19 -1.44 -2.26
C ARG A 76 -26.83 -0.58 -1.18
N SER A 77 -28.11 -0.27 -1.36
CA SER A 77 -28.88 0.47 -0.37
C SER A 77 -29.06 -0.40 0.88
N VAL A 78 -28.88 0.20 2.05
CA VAL A 78 -29.08 -0.48 3.34
C VAL A 78 -30.23 0.19 4.08
N ALA A 79 -31.19 -0.60 4.53
CA ALA A 79 -32.44 -0.11 5.13
C ALA A 79 -32.30 0.28 6.61
N SER A 80 -31.35 -0.31 7.34
CA SER A 80 -31.14 -0.12 8.78
C SER A 80 -29.66 0.03 9.11
N GLY A 81 -29.35 0.83 10.13
CA GLY A 81 -27.98 0.93 10.66
C GLY A 81 -27.58 -0.24 11.56
N MET A 82 -28.53 -1.07 11.98
CA MET A 82 -28.31 -2.25 12.82
C MET A 82 -27.99 -3.46 11.96
N ALA A 83 -26.90 -4.15 12.29
CA ALA A 83 -26.46 -5.35 11.62
C ALA A 83 -27.23 -6.58 12.09
N GLU A 84 -27.45 -7.53 11.19
CA GLU A 84 -27.96 -8.86 11.54
C GLU A 84 -26.89 -9.70 12.27
N ALA A 85 -25.62 -9.44 11.96
CA ALA A 85 -24.45 -10.00 12.62
C ALA A 85 -23.24 -9.07 12.42
N GLY A 86 -22.30 -9.04 13.37
CA GLY A 86 -21.10 -8.19 13.28
C GLY A 86 -21.28 -6.83 13.96
N ILE A 87 -20.79 -5.76 13.34
CA ILE A 87 -20.82 -4.40 13.89
C ILE A 87 -21.90 -3.54 13.22
N ASP A 88 -22.55 -2.67 14.00
CA ASP A 88 -23.50 -1.69 13.47
C ASP A 88 -22.79 -0.54 12.76
N LEU A 89 -23.48 0.13 11.84
CA LEU A 89 -22.95 1.27 11.08
C LEU A 89 -22.67 2.52 11.94
N GLY A 90 -23.17 2.52 13.18
CA GLY A 90 -22.90 3.53 14.21
C GLY A 90 -21.78 3.18 15.19
N SER A 91 -21.15 2.00 15.07
CA SER A 91 -20.09 1.55 15.97
C SER A 91 -18.82 2.40 15.87
N GLU A 92 -18.05 2.46 16.94
CA GLU A 92 -16.68 3.01 16.96
C GLU A 92 -15.72 2.29 16.00
N ASN A 93 -16.03 1.03 15.66
CA ASN A 93 -15.28 0.26 14.66
C ASN A 93 -15.62 0.68 13.22
N VAL A 94 -16.32 1.80 13.03
CA VAL A 94 -16.66 2.38 11.73
C VAL A 94 -15.95 3.73 11.60
N ALA A 95 -14.75 3.73 11.04
CA ALA A 95 -13.86 4.88 10.98
C ALA A 95 -14.26 5.83 9.85
N ARG A 96 -14.23 7.14 10.10
CA ARG A 96 -14.39 8.16 9.06
C ARG A 96 -13.17 8.15 8.14
N VAL A 97 -13.39 8.37 6.86
CA VAL A 97 -12.31 8.55 5.87
C VAL A 97 -12.39 9.94 5.28
N GLU A 98 -11.24 10.62 5.24
CA GLU A 98 -11.04 11.92 4.62
C GLU A 98 -9.86 11.83 3.65
N LEU A 99 -9.83 12.69 2.64
CA LEU A 99 -8.69 12.71 1.71
C LEU A 99 -7.53 13.45 2.37
N PRO A 100 -6.34 12.82 2.47
CA PRO A 100 -5.16 13.48 3.02
C PRO A 100 -4.60 14.52 2.05
N ARG A 101 -3.89 15.52 2.58
CA ARG A 101 -2.94 16.32 1.80
C ARG A 101 -1.72 15.45 1.48
N LEU A 102 -1.59 15.11 0.20
CA LEU A 102 -0.63 14.13 -0.30
C LEU A 102 0.56 14.81 -0.99
N GLY A 103 1.77 14.48 -0.57
CA GLY A 103 3.02 14.80 -1.27
C GLY A 103 3.62 13.56 -1.92
N VAL A 104 4.18 13.68 -3.13
CA VAL A 104 4.92 12.61 -3.80
C VAL A 104 6.32 13.09 -4.15
N VAL A 105 7.34 12.40 -3.63
CA VAL A 105 8.73 12.81 -3.84
C VAL A 105 9.16 12.55 -5.29
N ALA A 106 9.84 13.54 -5.88
CA ALA A 106 10.33 13.56 -7.26
C ALA A 106 11.76 14.10 -7.33
N GLY A 107 12.38 14.01 -8.51
CA GLY A 107 13.68 14.63 -8.77
C GLY A 107 14.87 13.70 -8.52
N GLU A 108 16.00 14.27 -8.11
CA GLU A 108 17.28 13.55 -8.05
C GLU A 108 17.22 12.34 -7.10
N GLY A 109 17.70 11.20 -7.57
CA GLY A 109 17.75 9.97 -6.79
C GLY A 109 16.43 9.19 -6.77
N VAL A 110 15.32 9.75 -7.27
CA VAL A 110 14.04 9.06 -7.46
C VAL A 110 13.96 8.43 -8.86
N SER A 111 13.42 7.22 -8.95
CA SER A 111 13.17 6.53 -10.21
C SER A 111 12.07 7.27 -11.00
N PRO A 112 12.37 7.79 -12.21
CA PRO A 112 11.40 8.54 -12.99
C PRO A 112 10.21 7.66 -13.43
N THR A 113 10.44 6.36 -13.63
CA THR A 113 9.38 5.41 -13.98
C THR A 113 8.47 5.09 -12.79
N SER A 114 9.02 5.01 -11.57
CA SER A 114 8.21 4.81 -10.38
C SER A 114 7.39 6.08 -10.09
N PHE A 115 8.02 7.25 -10.06
CA PHE A 115 7.31 8.53 -9.93
C PHE A 115 6.20 8.68 -10.98
N GLY A 116 6.49 8.41 -12.26
CA GLY A 116 5.52 8.49 -13.34
C GLY A 116 4.32 7.54 -13.18
N ALA A 117 4.54 6.33 -12.65
CA ALA A 117 3.45 5.40 -12.35
C ALA A 117 2.56 5.93 -11.21
N HIS A 118 3.16 6.47 -10.15
CA HIS A 118 2.44 7.06 -9.02
C HIS A 118 1.65 8.31 -9.46
N TRP A 119 2.28 9.21 -10.21
CA TRP A 119 1.62 10.38 -10.79
C TRP A 119 0.42 9.97 -11.64
N PHE A 120 0.61 9.09 -12.62
CA PHE A 120 -0.48 8.66 -13.50
C PHE A 120 -1.60 7.97 -12.70
N PHE A 121 -1.27 7.12 -11.73
CA PHE A 121 -2.28 6.44 -10.91
C PHE A 121 -3.10 7.43 -10.08
N LEU A 122 -2.44 8.37 -9.40
CA LEU A 122 -3.10 9.37 -8.57
C LEU A 122 -3.97 10.30 -9.42
N GLU A 123 -3.44 10.88 -10.49
CA GLU A 123 -4.16 11.86 -11.30
C GLU A 123 -5.19 11.22 -12.23
N GLN A 124 -4.78 10.22 -13.01
CA GLN A 124 -5.58 9.70 -14.12
C GLN A 124 -6.50 8.54 -13.70
N GLN A 125 -6.07 7.68 -12.76
CA GLN A 125 -6.90 6.56 -12.31
C GLN A 125 -7.77 6.92 -11.10
N LEU A 126 -7.18 7.49 -10.05
CA LEU A 126 -7.89 7.84 -8.83
C LEU A 126 -8.57 9.21 -8.88
N GLY A 127 -7.99 10.18 -9.57
CA GLY A 127 -8.41 11.58 -9.51
C GLY A 127 -8.11 12.21 -8.14
N MET A 128 -7.01 11.81 -7.51
CA MET A 128 -6.56 12.32 -6.22
C MET A 128 -5.51 13.42 -6.44
N PRO A 129 -5.71 14.64 -5.91
CA PRO A 129 -4.70 15.69 -5.99
C PRO A 129 -3.48 15.35 -5.13
N PHE A 130 -2.30 15.73 -5.59
CA PHE A 130 -1.05 15.62 -4.85
C PHE A 130 -0.07 16.72 -5.28
N ASP A 131 0.87 17.05 -4.40
CA ASP A 131 1.99 17.95 -4.71
C ASP A 131 3.24 17.12 -5.03
N ALA A 132 3.95 17.47 -6.10
CA ALA A 132 5.25 16.89 -6.40
C ALA A 132 6.34 17.59 -5.57
N LEU A 133 6.95 16.87 -4.64
CA LEU A 133 7.98 17.39 -3.73
C LEU A 133 9.36 17.07 -4.28
N LEU A 134 10.17 18.08 -4.61
CA LEU A 134 11.52 17.83 -5.08
C LEU A 134 12.39 17.29 -3.92
N ALA A 135 13.09 16.18 -4.17
CA ALA A 135 13.99 15.56 -3.20
C ALA A 135 15.04 16.53 -2.64
N SER A 136 15.52 17.46 -3.47
CA SER A 136 16.46 18.53 -3.09
C SER A 136 15.92 19.46 -2.02
N ASP A 137 14.60 19.61 -1.92
CA ASP A 137 13.95 20.64 -1.13
C ASP A 137 13.38 20.06 0.17
N LEU A 138 13.27 18.72 0.28
CA LEU A 138 12.68 18.01 1.41
C LEU A 138 13.20 18.44 2.79
N ALA A 139 14.49 18.80 2.88
CA ALA A 139 15.09 19.24 4.14
C ALA A 139 14.62 20.65 4.56
N SER A 140 14.15 21.47 3.63
CA SER A 140 13.77 22.87 3.83
C SER A 140 12.26 23.14 3.70
N LEU A 141 11.50 22.19 3.14
CA LEU A 141 10.06 22.30 3.00
C LEU A 141 9.37 22.22 4.36
N ASP A 142 8.25 22.95 4.50
CA ASP A 142 7.35 22.74 5.63
C ASP A 142 6.52 21.46 5.41
N LEU A 143 7.06 20.34 5.89
CA LEU A 143 6.39 19.05 5.75
C LEU A 143 5.07 18.97 6.54
N SER A 144 4.81 19.90 7.46
CA SER A 144 3.57 19.90 8.27
C SER A 144 2.31 20.21 7.45
N GLU A 145 2.46 20.72 6.23
CA GLU A 145 1.35 20.89 5.28
C GLU A 145 0.84 19.55 4.71
N TYR A 146 1.54 18.44 4.93
CA TYR A 146 1.22 17.14 4.36
C TYR A 146 0.84 16.14 5.46
N ASP A 147 -0.28 15.43 5.24
CA ASP A 147 -0.68 14.30 6.08
C ASP A 147 0.08 13.03 5.68
N VAL A 148 0.32 12.87 4.37
CA VAL A 148 0.95 11.70 3.76
C VAL A 148 2.02 12.14 2.77
N ILE A 149 3.19 11.52 2.84
CA ILE A 149 4.26 11.65 1.85
C ILE A 149 4.56 10.27 1.29
N VAL A 150 4.55 10.17 -0.03
CA VAL A 150 4.96 8.97 -0.77
C VAL A 150 6.37 9.17 -1.29
N LEU A 151 7.27 8.26 -0.92
CA LEU A 151 8.60 8.10 -1.49
C LEU A 151 8.56 6.94 -2.50
N PRO A 152 8.56 7.23 -3.82
CA PRO A 152 8.64 6.20 -4.85
C PRO A 152 9.95 5.40 -4.76
N ASP A 153 10.15 4.46 -5.69
CA ASP A 153 11.43 3.77 -5.81
C ASP A 153 12.56 4.79 -5.97
N ALA A 154 13.55 4.74 -5.09
CA ALA A 154 14.57 5.76 -4.98
C ALA A 154 15.86 5.17 -4.41
N SER A 155 16.98 5.80 -4.72
CA SER A 155 18.24 5.55 -4.03
C SER A 155 18.33 6.38 -2.76
N SER A 156 19.23 6.03 -1.85
CA SER A 156 19.54 6.83 -0.65
C SER A 156 19.98 8.27 -0.95
N ARG A 157 20.31 8.60 -2.20
CA ARG A 157 20.62 9.99 -2.59
C ARG A 157 19.41 10.92 -2.50
N ALA A 158 18.20 10.40 -2.69
CA ALA A 158 16.97 11.20 -2.62
C ALA A 158 16.68 11.74 -1.20
N LEU A 159 17.33 11.18 -0.18
CA LEU A 159 17.11 11.55 1.22
C LEU A 159 18.25 12.38 1.80
N ARG A 160 19.29 12.67 1.03
CA ARG A 160 20.51 13.32 1.53
C ARG A 160 20.19 14.64 2.25
N GLY A 161 20.34 14.64 3.57
CA GLY A 161 20.11 15.81 4.42
C GLY A 161 18.64 16.01 4.84
N ALA A 162 17.72 15.15 4.39
CA ALA A 162 16.30 15.18 4.73
C ALA A 162 15.90 14.13 5.78
N ASP A 163 16.80 13.20 6.14
CA ASP A 163 16.50 12.08 7.04
C ASP A 163 15.90 12.52 8.38
N GLU A 164 16.53 13.50 9.04
CA GLU A 164 16.06 14.00 10.35
C GLU A 164 14.76 14.80 10.22
N ALA A 165 14.59 15.57 9.14
CA ALA A 165 13.36 16.32 8.89
C ALA A 165 12.16 15.38 8.66
N LEU A 166 12.34 14.35 7.83
CA LEU A 166 11.34 13.31 7.60
C LEU A 166 11.05 12.54 8.89
N LYS A 167 12.07 12.15 9.65
CA LYS A 167 11.90 11.45 10.92
C LYS A 167 11.08 12.27 11.92
N ALA A 168 11.42 13.55 12.07
CA ALA A 168 10.71 14.46 12.96
C ALA A 168 9.25 14.67 12.52
N TRP A 169 9.01 14.83 11.21
CA TRP A 169 7.66 14.94 10.66
C TRP A 169 6.81 13.69 10.90
N VAL A 170 7.35 12.49 10.66
CA VAL A 170 6.66 11.23 10.98
C VAL A 170 6.38 11.15 12.48
N GLN A 171 7.36 11.45 13.33
CA GLN A 171 7.16 11.47 14.79
C GLN A 171 6.06 12.44 15.22
N GLY A 172 5.88 13.56 14.50
CA GLY A 172 4.85 14.56 14.71
C GLY A 172 3.43 14.12 14.31
N GLY A 173 3.27 13.05 13.53
CA GLY A 173 1.97 12.58 13.05
C GLY A 173 1.90 12.27 11.57
N GLY A 174 2.95 12.62 10.80
CA GLY A 174 3.03 12.35 9.38
C GLY A 174 3.06 10.86 9.03
N ARG A 175 2.55 10.51 7.86
CA ARG A 175 2.60 9.14 7.35
C ARG A 175 3.51 9.03 6.13
N LEU A 176 4.64 8.37 6.30
CA LEU A 176 5.55 8.07 5.20
C LEU A 176 5.17 6.73 4.55
N ILE A 177 4.93 6.74 3.25
CA ILE A 177 4.75 5.53 2.44
C ILE A 177 5.96 5.43 1.52
N ALA A 178 6.77 4.37 1.66
CA ALA A 178 7.95 4.18 0.82
C ALA A 178 7.89 2.83 0.10
N VAL A 179 8.38 2.80 -1.15
CA VAL A 179 8.30 1.60 -2.01
C VAL A 179 9.67 1.23 -2.56
N ALA A 180 9.92 -0.07 -2.74
CA ALA A 180 11.15 -0.62 -3.33
C ALA A 180 12.44 -0.02 -2.73
N GLY A 181 13.33 0.55 -3.53
CA GLY A 181 14.57 1.16 -3.05
C GLY A 181 14.32 2.35 -2.11
N GLY A 182 13.23 3.08 -2.29
CA GLY A 182 12.82 4.14 -1.37
C GLY A 182 12.50 3.59 0.01
N ALA A 183 11.85 2.42 0.07
CA ALA A 183 11.59 1.72 1.31
C ALA A 183 12.87 1.26 2.00
N GLU A 184 13.85 0.74 1.25
CA GLU A 184 15.17 0.39 1.79
C GLU A 184 15.88 1.62 2.37
N ALA A 185 15.81 2.75 1.68
CA ALA A 185 16.47 3.99 2.06
C ALA A 185 15.96 4.55 3.41
N VAL A 186 14.68 4.34 3.74
CA VAL A 186 14.08 4.82 5.00
C VAL A 186 13.87 3.73 6.06
N ALA A 187 14.13 2.45 5.74
CA ALA A 187 13.87 1.35 6.66
C ALA A 187 14.63 1.52 7.99
N GLY A 188 15.87 2.00 7.94
CA GLY A 188 16.69 2.27 9.12
C GLY A 188 16.10 3.35 10.04
N MET A 189 15.46 4.38 9.47
CA MET A 189 14.78 5.44 10.24
C MET A 189 13.61 4.88 11.06
N ALA A 190 12.90 3.89 10.53
CA ALA A 190 11.82 3.18 11.21
C ALA A 190 12.32 2.00 12.07
N GLU A 191 13.62 1.73 12.11
CA GLU A 191 14.22 0.53 12.71
C GLU A 191 13.59 -0.78 12.18
N VAL A 192 13.23 -0.79 10.88
CA VAL A 192 12.81 -1.99 10.16
C VAL A 192 14.04 -2.58 9.51
N LYS A 193 14.29 -3.87 9.74
CA LYS A 193 15.44 -4.55 9.13
C LYS A 193 15.08 -5.02 7.72
N VAL A 194 15.82 -4.56 6.73
CA VAL A 194 15.83 -5.19 5.40
C VAL A 194 16.62 -6.49 5.51
N ARG A 195 16.04 -7.60 5.05
CA ARG A 195 16.70 -8.90 5.06
C ARG A 195 17.86 -8.88 4.08
N GLU A 196 19.06 -9.06 4.60
CA GLU A 196 20.26 -9.13 3.77
C GLU A 196 20.23 -10.41 2.92
N GLY A 197 20.69 -10.30 1.67
CA GLY A 197 20.99 -11.50 0.88
C GLY A 197 22.15 -12.26 1.51
N ALA A 198 22.32 -13.54 1.15
CA ALA A 198 23.46 -14.34 1.62
C ALA A 198 24.79 -13.65 1.25
N ARG A 199 25.33 -12.86 2.19
CA ARG A 199 26.73 -12.46 2.14
C ARG A 199 27.51 -13.73 2.37
N ALA A 200 28.48 -13.96 1.48
CA ALA A 200 29.36 -15.08 1.65
C ALA A 200 30.47 -14.57 2.58
N ASP A 201 30.19 -14.59 3.88
CA ASP A 201 30.95 -13.93 4.95
C ASP A 201 32.26 -14.64 5.29
N SER A 202 33.05 -15.04 4.28
CA SER A 202 34.45 -15.39 4.51
C SER A 202 35.36 -14.58 3.61
N ALA A 203 36.46 -14.09 4.18
CA ALA A 203 37.51 -13.38 3.45
C ALA A 203 38.08 -14.22 2.27
N ALA A 204 38.03 -15.56 2.39
CA ALA A 204 38.37 -16.48 1.31
C ALA A 204 37.34 -16.43 0.16
N ASN A 205 36.05 -16.28 0.46
CA ASN A 205 34.99 -16.12 -0.53
C ASN A 205 35.05 -14.75 -1.21
N GLU A 206 35.44 -13.71 -0.48
CA GLU A 206 35.61 -12.37 -1.02
C GLU A 206 36.77 -12.30 -2.02
N ARG A 207 37.94 -12.84 -1.68
CA ARG A 207 39.07 -12.95 -2.60
C ARG A 207 38.72 -13.79 -3.83
N ALA A 208 38.00 -14.91 -3.66
CA ALA A 208 37.53 -15.73 -4.76
C ALA A 208 36.54 -14.98 -5.69
N ARG A 209 35.63 -14.16 -5.14
CA ARG A 209 34.73 -13.30 -5.94
C ARG A 209 35.48 -12.31 -6.82
N PHE A 210 36.54 -11.68 -6.30
CA PHE A 210 37.34 -10.73 -7.08
C PHE A 210 38.19 -11.43 -8.16
N LEU A 211 38.63 -12.66 -7.89
CA LEU A 211 39.39 -13.48 -8.83
C LEU A 211 38.51 -14.26 -9.83
N ALA A 212 37.18 -14.31 -9.62
CA ALA A 212 36.24 -15.02 -10.47
C ALA A 212 36.31 -14.55 -11.94
N GLY A 213 36.19 -15.49 -12.88
CA GLY A 213 36.17 -15.18 -14.31
C GLY A 213 34.95 -14.34 -14.71
N ARG A 214 34.99 -13.72 -15.89
CA ARG A 214 33.87 -12.88 -16.40
C ARG A 214 32.52 -13.63 -16.40
N GLU A 215 32.51 -14.86 -16.90
CA GLU A 215 31.27 -15.66 -16.95
C GLU A 215 30.74 -16.05 -15.57
N GLU A 216 31.64 -16.29 -14.61
CA GLU A 216 31.25 -16.66 -13.25
C GLU A 216 30.64 -15.46 -12.52
N ARG A 217 31.24 -14.28 -12.70
CA ARG A 217 30.66 -13.02 -12.22
C ARG A 217 29.28 -12.77 -12.81
N GLN A 218 29.13 -12.93 -14.13
CA GLN A 218 27.84 -12.78 -14.79
C GLN A 218 26.81 -13.78 -14.25
N ARG A 219 27.14 -15.09 -14.19
CA ARG A 219 26.23 -16.09 -13.61
C ARG A 219 25.83 -15.77 -12.17
N ARG A 220 26.73 -15.16 -11.39
CA ARG A 220 26.49 -14.77 -10.01
C ARG A 220 25.54 -13.57 -9.90
N GLU A 221 25.74 -12.54 -10.73
CA GLU A 221 24.85 -11.38 -10.82
C GLU A 221 23.43 -11.82 -11.22
N TRP A 222 23.32 -12.64 -12.25
CA TRP A 222 22.03 -13.19 -12.72
C TRP A 222 21.29 -14.00 -11.65
N ARG A 223 22.01 -14.70 -10.76
CA ARG A 223 21.39 -15.45 -9.64
C ARG A 223 20.87 -14.54 -8.53
N GLN A 224 21.39 -13.32 -8.43
CA GLN A 224 20.97 -12.33 -7.44
C GLN A 224 19.83 -11.47 -7.96
N GLU A 225 19.75 -11.27 -9.27
CA GLU A 225 18.65 -10.52 -9.88
C GLU A 225 17.33 -11.28 -9.81
N VAL A 226 16.25 -10.53 -9.62
CA VAL A 226 14.88 -10.96 -9.87
C VAL A 226 14.28 -9.96 -10.84
N PRO A 227 14.36 -10.20 -12.16
CA PRO A 227 13.79 -9.30 -13.15
C PRO A 227 12.26 -9.17 -13.04
N GLY A 228 11.61 -10.20 -12.49
CA GLY A 228 10.17 -10.24 -12.25
C GLY A 228 9.68 -11.67 -12.05
N ALA A 229 8.98 -11.91 -10.94
CA ALA A 229 8.34 -13.18 -10.64
C ALA A 229 6.97 -12.96 -10.01
N ILE A 230 5.98 -13.77 -10.41
CA ILE A 230 4.66 -13.78 -9.78
C ILE A 230 4.74 -14.70 -8.57
N LEU A 231 4.56 -14.13 -7.39
CA LEU A 231 4.68 -14.82 -6.11
C LEU A 231 3.39 -14.68 -5.30
N PRO A 232 2.96 -15.74 -4.59
CA PRO A 232 1.85 -15.65 -3.66
C PRO A 232 2.26 -14.84 -2.42
N LEU A 233 1.32 -14.05 -1.91
CA LEU A 233 1.41 -13.36 -0.62
C LEU A 233 0.29 -13.82 0.30
N ARG A 234 0.62 -13.94 1.58
CA ARG A 234 -0.34 -14.04 2.68
C ARG A 234 -0.61 -12.64 3.21
N LEU A 235 -1.88 -12.35 3.48
CA LEU A 235 -2.36 -11.07 4.00
C LEU A 235 -2.91 -11.25 5.41
N ASP A 236 -2.84 -10.20 6.23
CA ASP A 236 -3.68 -10.04 7.42
C ASP A 236 -4.99 -9.34 7.04
N PRO A 237 -6.11 -10.07 6.81
CA PRO A 237 -7.37 -9.46 6.37
C PRO A 237 -8.05 -8.57 7.42
N ALA A 238 -7.59 -8.58 8.67
CA ALA A 238 -8.09 -7.70 9.72
C ALA A 238 -7.38 -6.34 9.73
N HIS A 239 -6.19 -6.24 9.12
CA HIS A 239 -5.41 -5.02 9.08
C HIS A 239 -5.98 -4.04 8.03
N PRO A 240 -6.19 -2.74 8.35
CA PRO A 240 -6.79 -1.77 7.43
C PRO A 240 -6.09 -1.67 6.07
N LEU A 241 -4.77 -1.78 6.07
CA LEU A 241 -3.97 -1.80 4.83
C LEU A 241 -4.32 -2.96 3.87
N ALA A 242 -4.80 -4.10 4.37
CA ALA A 242 -5.14 -5.28 3.57
C ALA A 242 -6.61 -5.37 3.13
N PHE A 243 -7.45 -4.42 3.53
CA PHE A 243 -8.86 -4.39 3.18
C PHE A 243 -9.09 -4.42 1.66
N GLY A 244 -9.80 -5.46 1.19
CA GLY A 244 -10.13 -5.65 -0.23
C GLY A 244 -8.95 -6.01 -1.14
N ALA A 245 -7.78 -6.34 -0.59
CA ALA A 245 -6.61 -6.75 -1.38
C ALA A 245 -6.54 -8.27 -1.62
N GLY A 246 -7.28 -9.05 -0.83
CA GLY A 246 -7.36 -10.50 -0.97
C GLY A 246 -8.23 -10.96 -2.14
N MET A 247 -8.02 -12.18 -2.58
CA MET A 247 -8.81 -12.80 -3.64
C MET A 247 -10.24 -13.11 -3.20
N ASP A 248 -11.15 -13.18 -4.17
CA ASP A 248 -12.53 -13.64 -3.94
C ASP A 248 -12.54 -15.03 -3.28
N GLY A 249 -13.25 -15.13 -2.15
CA GLY A 249 -13.32 -16.34 -1.33
C GLY A 249 -12.04 -16.66 -0.54
N ARG A 250 -10.95 -15.92 -0.73
CA ARG A 250 -9.65 -16.10 -0.05
C ARG A 250 -9.04 -14.75 0.37
N PRO A 251 -9.65 -14.04 1.34
CA PRO A 251 -9.25 -12.68 1.71
C PRO A 251 -7.84 -12.57 2.31
N GLY A 252 -7.29 -13.67 2.84
CA GLY A 252 -5.92 -13.74 3.36
C GLY A 252 -4.85 -14.11 2.32
N GLU A 253 -5.20 -14.15 1.03
CA GLU A 253 -4.27 -14.53 -0.05
C GLU A 253 -4.36 -13.54 -1.21
N THR A 254 -3.22 -13.18 -1.77
CA THR A 254 -3.11 -12.43 -3.03
C THR A 254 -1.85 -12.81 -3.78
N PHE A 255 -1.56 -12.14 -4.89
CA PHE A 255 -0.32 -12.30 -5.63
C PHE A 255 0.34 -10.94 -5.85
N ALA A 256 1.66 -10.91 -5.82
CA ALA A 256 2.45 -9.75 -6.20
C ALA A 256 3.37 -10.10 -7.36
N LEU A 257 3.60 -9.10 -8.21
CA LEU A 257 4.74 -9.11 -9.13
C LEU A 257 5.96 -8.60 -8.35
N HIS A 258 6.82 -9.52 -7.95
CA HIS A 258 8.04 -9.21 -7.21
C HIS A 258 9.20 -8.97 -8.20
N ALA A 259 9.87 -7.84 -8.07
CA ALA A 259 11.04 -7.45 -8.84
C ALA A 259 12.11 -6.86 -7.92
N GLY A 260 13.34 -7.34 -8.06
CA GLY A 260 14.43 -7.01 -7.14
C GLY A 260 14.53 -7.97 -5.97
N THR A 261 15.10 -7.53 -4.86
CA THR A 261 15.41 -8.44 -3.75
C THR A 261 15.05 -7.92 -2.38
N THR A 262 14.38 -6.77 -2.33
CA THR A 262 13.91 -6.16 -1.10
C THR A 262 12.90 -7.08 -0.42
N VAL A 263 13.10 -7.33 0.86
CA VAL A 263 12.15 -8.01 1.73
C VAL A 263 12.50 -7.63 3.16
N PHE A 264 11.51 -7.42 4.02
CA PHE A 264 11.73 -7.01 5.40
C PHE A 264 11.72 -8.21 6.33
N GLU A 265 12.54 -8.16 7.38
CA GLU A 265 12.55 -9.16 8.43
C GLU A 265 11.37 -8.91 9.39
N PRO A 266 10.49 -9.91 9.63
CA PRO A 266 9.51 -9.80 10.70
C PRO A 266 10.20 -9.59 12.05
N ALA A 267 9.73 -8.60 12.82
CA ALA A 267 10.32 -8.24 14.10
C ALA A 267 9.26 -7.71 15.07
N ALA A 268 9.55 -7.78 16.37
CA ALA A 268 8.68 -7.20 17.38
C ALA A 268 8.52 -5.68 17.16
N GLY A 269 7.29 -5.18 17.29
CA GLY A 269 6.96 -3.77 17.06
C GLY A 269 6.86 -3.36 15.59
N VAL A 270 7.01 -4.29 14.64
CA VAL A 270 6.73 -4.10 13.21
C VAL A 270 5.51 -4.93 12.85
N GLU A 271 4.47 -4.28 12.34
CA GLU A 271 3.25 -4.96 11.89
C GLU A 271 3.46 -5.45 10.46
N THR A 272 3.36 -6.76 10.26
CA THR A 272 3.45 -7.39 8.93
C THR A 272 2.07 -7.55 8.34
N VAL A 273 1.78 -6.81 7.28
CA VAL A 273 0.46 -6.81 6.62
C VAL A 273 0.42 -7.84 5.49
N ALA A 274 1.52 -7.98 4.75
CA ALA A 274 1.66 -8.96 3.69
C ALA A 274 3.04 -9.61 3.76
N TYR A 275 3.10 -10.93 3.58
CA TYR A 275 4.35 -11.69 3.65
C TYR A 275 4.35 -12.87 2.69
N PHE A 276 5.55 -13.34 2.33
CA PHE A 276 5.71 -14.54 1.53
C PHE A 276 5.49 -15.80 2.39
N PRO A 277 4.65 -16.76 1.96
CA PRO A 277 4.37 -17.96 2.74
C PRO A 277 5.62 -18.83 2.96
N GLU A 278 5.52 -19.71 3.96
CA GLU A 278 6.43 -20.86 4.08
C GLU A 278 6.28 -21.77 2.85
N ARG A 279 7.37 -22.35 2.35
CA ARG A 279 7.40 -23.15 1.10
C ARG A 279 6.97 -22.32 -0.11
N LEU A 280 7.61 -21.17 -0.27
CA LEU A 280 7.30 -20.21 -1.35
C LEU A 280 7.51 -20.86 -2.70
N THR A 281 6.45 -20.93 -3.50
CA THR A 281 6.51 -21.44 -4.87
C THR A 281 6.32 -20.30 -5.86
N ARG A 282 7.25 -20.18 -6.81
CA ARG A 282 7.11 -19.28 -7.95
C ARG A 282 5.95 -19.74 -8.84
N ILE A 283 4.98 -18.87 -9.08
CA ILE A 283 3.88 -19.14 -10.02
C ILE A 283 4.36 -18.98 -11.47
N SER A 284 5.06 -17.88 -11.75
CA SER A 284 5.62 -17.57 -13.08
C SER A 284 6.78 -16.58 -12.98
N GLY A 285 7.51 -16.37 -14.08
CA GLY A 285 8.63 -15.44 -14.17
C GLY A 285 9.98 -16.06 -13.81
N VAL A 286 10.97 -15.20 -13.50
CA VAL A 286 12.37 -15.58 -13.28
C VAL A 286 12.78 -15.20 -11.86
N ILE A 287 13.11 -16.21 -11.05
CA ILE A 287 13.72 -16.06 -9.72
C ILE A 287 14.57 -17.30 -9.43
N SER A 288 15.73 -17.08 -8.82
CA SER A 288 16.66 -18.14 -8.41
C SER A 288 16.17 -18.88 -7.16
N PRO A 289 16.55 -20.15 -6.96
CA PRO A 289 16.25 -20.87 -5.72
C PRO A 289 16.79 -20.16 -4.46
N GLU A 290 17.92 -19.46 -4.57
CA GLU A 290 18.50 -18.65 -3.50
C GLU A 290 17.59 -17.50 -3.09
N ASN A 291 17.05 -16.77 -4.08
CA ASN A 291 16.13 -15.68 -3.83
C ASN A 291 14.78 -16.18 -3.32
N VAL A 292 14.26 -17.31 -3.81
CA VAL A 292 13.06 -17.94 -3.21
C VAL A 292 13.26 -18.19 -1.71
N ARG A 293 14.36 -18.84 -1.33
CA ARG A 293 14.70 -19.09 0.09
C ARG A 293 14.87 -17.79 0.89
N ARG A 294 15.41 -16.74 0.28
CA ARG A 294 15.54 -15.43 0.93
C ARG A 294 14.17 -14.80 1.21
N LEU A 295 13.21 -14.94 0.31
CA LEU A 295 11.89 -14.32 0.45
C LEU A 295 10.99 -15.06 1.43
N GLU A 296 11.13 -16.38 1.57
CA GLU A 296 10.30 -17.21 2.46
C GLU A 296 10.17 -16.61 3.86
N GLN A 297 8.93 -16.47 4.33
CA GLN A 297 8.60 -15.88 5.64
C GLN A 297 9.17 -14.47 5.85
N GLY A 298 9.52 -13.76 4.77
CA GLY A 298 9.86 -12.35 4.78
C GLY A 298 8.64 -11.50 4.49
N SER A 299 8.61 -10.29 5.04
CA SER A 299 7.50 -9.35 4.87
C SER A 299 7.65 -8.55 3.58
N TRP A 300 6.57 -8.49 2.81
CA TRP A 300 6.43 -7.72 1.58
C TRP A 300 5.85 -6.33 1.84
N LEU A 301 4.90 -6.23 2.78
CA LEU A 301 4.34 -4.97 3.26
C LEU A 301 4.39 -4.96 4.78
N VAL A 302 5.05 -3.95 5.32
CA VAL A 302 5.09 -3.70 6.76
C VAL A 302 4.65 -2.29 7.09
N THR A 303 4.18 -2.10 8.32
CA THR A 303 3.99 -0.78 8.90
C THR A 303 4.57 -0.74 10.30
N LYS A 304 5.09 0.42 10.69
CA LYS A 304 5.55 0.66 12.06
C LYS A 304 5.18 2.06 12.49
N ARG A 305 4.56 2.16 13.67
CA ARG A 305 4.31 3.45 14.33
C ARG A 305 5.64 4.05 14.80
N LEU A 306 5.79 5.34 14.57
CA LEU A 306 6.94 6.13 15.00
C LEU A 306 6.43 7.46 15.55
N GLY A 307 6.50 7.64 16.87
CA GLY A 307 5.85 8.76 17.54
C GLY A 307 4.33 8.72 17.34
N ARG A 308 3.75 9.80 16.81
CA ARG A 308 2.32 9.91 16.50
C ARG A 308 1.96 9.48 15.08
N GLY A 309 2.95 9.32 14.21
CA GLY A 309 2.76 8.91 12.83
C GLY A 309 3.20 7.48 12.57
N SER A 310 3.41 7.16 11.30
CA SER A 310 3.71 5.79 10.86
C SER A 310 4.55 5.77 9.59
N VAL A 311 5.36 4.72 9.45
CA VAL A 311 6.06 4.39 8.21
C VAL A 311 5.49 3.11 7.63
N VAL A 312 5.05 3.14 6.38
CA VAL A 312 4.56 2.00 5.60
C VAL A 312 5.58 1.68 4.51
N LEU A 313 6.07 0.44 4.47
CA LEU A 313 7.15 0.03 3.58
C LEU A 313 6.67 -1.12 2.68
N PHE A 314 6.75 -0.90 1.37
CA PHE A 314 6.53 -1.91 0.35
C PHE A 314 7.85 -2.41 -0.19
N ALA A 315 8.03 -3.73 -0.24
CA ALA A 315 9.21 -4.36 -0.81
C ALA A 315 9.31 -4.14 -2.32
N ASP A 316 8.18 -4.04 -3.01
CA ASP A 316 8.10 -3.70 -4.44
C ASP A 316 7.34 -2.40 -4.65
N ASP A 317 7.37 -1.88 -5.87
CA ASP A 317 6.45 -0.84 -6.31
C ASP A 317 5.05 -1.45 -6.55
N PRO A 318 4.03 -1.15 -5.72
CA PRO A 318 2.69 -1.71 -5.86
C PRO A 318 1.97 -1.23 -7.13
N LEU A 319 2.53 -0.23 -7.83
CA LEU A 319 2.00 0.39 -9.05
C LEU A 319 2.89 0.11 -10.27
N PHE A 320 3.83 -0.84 -10.19
CA PHE A 320 4.76 -1.15 -11.28
C PHE A 320 4.04 -1.30 -12.63
N ARG A 321 4.23 -0.33 -13.52
CA ARG A 321 3.61 -0.24 -14.86
C ARG A 321 2.08 -0.39 -14.89
N LEU A 322 1.41 -0.27 -13.74
CA LEU A 322 -0.05 -0.24 -13.55
C LEU A 322 -0.85 -1.44 -14.08
N PHE A 323 -0.19 -2.51 -14.55
CA PHE A 323 -0.90 -3.69 -15.06
C PHE A 323 -1.20 -4.71 -13.95
N TRP A 324 -0.49 -4.65 -12.82
CA TRP A 324 -0.65 -5.58 -11.71
C TRP A 324 -1.62 -5.03 -10.65
N ARG A 325 -2.92 -5.22 -10.87
CA ARG A 325 -3.97 -4.53 -10.09
C ARG A 325 -4.19 -5.07 -8.67
N SER A 326 -3.72 -6.26 -8.33
CA SER A 326 -4.01 -6.88 -7.03
C SER A 326 -3.36 -6.16 -5.84
N THR A 327 -2.30 -5.39 -6.08
CA THR A 327 -1.58 -4.60 -5.06
C THR A 327 -2.11 -3.17 -4.94
N HIS A 328 -2.94 -2.70 -5.87
CA HIS A 328 -3.49 -1.34 -5.83
C HIS A 328 -4.30 -1.05 -4.55
N PRO A 329 -5.17 -1.96 -4.04
CA PRO A 329 -5.90 -1.70 -2.81
C PRO A 329 -4.97 -1.46 -1.61
N LEU A 330 -3.84 -2.19 -1.54
CA LEU A 330 -2.85 -2.01 -0.48
C LEU A 330 -2.27 -0.58 -0.48
N TYR A 331 -1.95 -0.07 -1.66
CA TYR A 331 -1.44 1.29 -1.84
C TYR A 331 -2.49 2.36 -1.51
N VAL A 332 -3.73 2.20 -2.01
CA VAL A 332 -4.84 3.12 -1.71
C VAL A 332 -5.15 3.14 -0.21
N ASN A 333 -5.17 1.99 0.44
CA ASN A 333 -5.38 1.90 1.88
C ASN A 333 -4.23 2.54 2.67
N ALA A 334 -2.98 2.45 2.19
CA ALA A 334 -1.84 3.14 2.82
C ALA A 334 -2.03 4.67 2.84
N ILE A 335 -2.58 5.23 1.77
CA ILE A 335 -2.92 6.66 1.70
C ILE A 335 -4.11 6.97 2.61
N LEU A 336 -5.23 6.27 2.44
CA LEU A 336 -6.52 6.67 3.03
C LEU A 336 -6.76 6.17 4.46
N LEU A 337 -6.28 4.98 4.80
CA LEU A 337 -6.70 4.23 5.98
C LEU A 337 -5.58 3.94 6.96
N GLY A 338 -4.37 4.46 6.74
CA GLY A 338 -3.19 4.03 7.48
C GLY A 338 -3.36 4.06 9.01
N PRO A 339 -2.52 3.29 9.71
CA PRO A 339 -2.80 2.68 11.02
C PRO A 339 -2.88 3.63 12.22
#